data_AF-A0A1G7M0Y7-F1
#
_entry.id   AF-A0A1G7M0Y7-F1
#
_cell.length_a   1.000
_cell.length_b   1.000
_cell.length_c   1.000
_cell.angle_alpha   90.00
_cell.angle_beta   90.00
_cell.angle_gamma   90.00
#
_symmetry.space_group_name_H-M   'P 1'
#
loop_
_entity.id
_entity.type
_entity.pdbx_description
1 polymer ?
#
loop_
_entity_poly.entity_id
_entity_poly.type
_entity_poly.pdbx_seq_one_letter_code
_entity_poly.pdbx_strand_id
1 'polypeptide(L)'
;MIGKGRLLAPPEFATATTTAARLDFTWVNNAGTDSTNGTDLLTILLYNPLKQSHVQAVGVATRSSQTYNMTVPAQWSTDTVHVWVLFVSFDGKINSDSRYLGDIEIQ
;
A
#
# COMPACT_ATOMS: atom_id res chain seq x y z
N MET A 1 -8.04 10.39 3.10
CA MET A 1 -8.41 9.43 2.05
C MET A 1 -7.76 9.89 0.74
N ILE A 2 -7.17 8.99 -0.04
CA ILE A 2 -6.43 9.31 -1.28
C ILE A 2 -7.08 8.73 -2.55
N GLY A 3 -8.10 7.89 -2.40
CA GLY A 3 -8.88 7.34 -3.50
C GLY A 3 -10.28 6.98 -3.04
N LYS A 4 -11.28 7.19 -3.90
CA LYS A 4 -12.66 6.76 -3.72
C LYS A 4 -13.10 5.99 -4.95
N GLY A 5 -13.71 4.83 -4.77
CA GLY A 5 -13.99 3.93 -5.87
C GLY A 5 -14.96 2.81 -5.55
N ARG A 6 -15.19 1.93 -6.52
CA ARG A 6 -16.19 0.85 -6.46
C ARG A 6 -15.58 -0.53 -6.27
N LEU A 7 -14.27 -0.63 -6.45
CA LEU A 7 -13.55 -1.88 -6.26
C LEU A 7 -13.52 -2.23 -4.77
N LEU A 8 -13.45 -3.53 -4.48
CA LEU A 8 -13.37 -4.03 -3.11
C LEU A 8 -12.27 -3.29 -2.33
N ALA A 9 -12.63 -2.75 -1.16
CA ALA A 9 -11.68 -2.03 -0.33
C ALA A 9 -10.47 -2.91 0.06
N PRO A 10 -9.30 -2.31 0.32
CA PRO A 10 -8.16 -3.03 0.87
C PRO A 10 -8.56 -3.68 2.21
N PRO A 11 -8.15 -4.92 2.46
CA PRO A 11 -8.27 -5.56 3.78
C PRO A 11 -7.34 -4.88 4.78
N GLU A 12 -7.21 -5.44 5.98
CA GLU A 12 -6.16 -5.01 6.89
C GLU A 12 -4.79 -5.40 6.33
N PHE A 13 -3.81 -4.53 6.57
CA PHE A 13 -2.41 -4.77 6.21
C PHE A 13 -1.61 -4.80 7.50
N ALA A 14 -0.73 -5.79 7.61
CA ALA A 14 0.37 -5.75 8.55
C ALA A 14 1.57 -5.09 7.87
N THR A 15 2.33 -4.33 8.65
CA THR A 15 3.53 -3.65 8.18
C THR A 15 4.72 -3.98 9.08
N ALA A 16 5.91 -4.09 8.48
CA ALA A 16 7.14 -4.36 9.21
C ALA A 16 8.32 -3.60 8.61
N THR A 17 9.20 -3.08 9.46
CA THR A 17 10.39 -2.31 9.07
C THR A 17 11.65 -3.07 9.47
N THR A 18 11.80 -4.32 9.04
CA THR A 18 12.92 -5.18 9.47
C THR A 18 14.25 -4.86 8.79
N THR A 19 14.21 -4.10 7.71
CA THR A 19 15.37 -3.72 6.89
C THR A 19 15.44 -2.21 6.80
N ALA A 20 16.66 -1.66 6.90
CA ALA A 20 16.88 -0.22 6.80
C ALA A 20 16.30 0.36 5.51
N ALA A 21 15.61 1.51 5.60
CA ALA A 21 15.00 2.21 4.47
C ALA A 21 14.02 1.35 3.65
N ARG A 22 13.31 0.42 4.31
CA ARG A 22 12.34 -0.46 3.67
C ARG A 22 11.13 -0.72 4.56
N LEU A 23 9.96 -0.73 3.93
CA LEU A 23 8.70 -1.11 4.56
C LEU A 23 8.12 -2.35 3.86
N ASP A 24 7.90 -3.38 4.65
CA ASP A 24 7.28 -4.63 4.22
C ASP A 24 5.78 -4.59 4.51
N PHE A 25 4.99 -5.00 3.52
CA PHE A 25 3.54 -5.04 3.59
C PHE A 25 3.08 -6.47 3.42
N THR A 26 2.17 -6.94 4.29
CA THR A 26 1.48 -8.22 4.12
C THR A 26 -0.01 -8.04 4.33
N TRP A 27 -0.81 -8.79 3.57
CA TRP A 27 -2.28 -8.75 3.65
C TRP A 27 -2.89 -10.08 3.23
N VAL A 28 -4.14 -10.30 3.61
CA VAL A 28 -4.91 -11.48 3.16
C VAL A 28 -5.78 -11.11 1.98
N ASN A 29 -5.72 -11.87 0.88
CA ASN A 29 -6.61 -11.64 -0.25
C ASN A 29 -8.08 -11.87 0.19
N ASN A 30 -8.88 -10.80 0.18
CA ASN A 30 -10.30 -10.82 0.53
C ASN A 30 -11.23 -10.87 -0.70
N ALA A 31 -10.69 -10.96 -1.92
CA ALA A 31 -11.52 -11.13 -3.11
C ALA A 31 -12.08 -12.55 -3.17
N GLY A 32 -13.40 -12.66 -3.39
CA GLY A 32 -14.05 -13.94 -3.67
C GLY A 32 -13.61 -14.53 -5.01
N THR A 33 -13.82 -15.84 -5.18
CA THR A 33 -13.49 -16.58 -6.41
C THR A 33 -14.22 -16.06 -7.65
N ASP A 34 -15.43 -15.51 -7.44
CA ASP A 34 -16.30 -15.01 -8.53
C ASP A 34 -16.06 -13.52 -8.85
N SER A 35 -15.00 -12.93 -8.27
CA SER A 35 -14.58 -11.53 -8.48
C SER A 35 -13.48 -11.43 -9.55
N THR A 36 -12.69 -10.36 -9.54
CA THR A 36 -11.40 -10.24 -10.25
C THR A 36 -10.37 -11.29 -9.80
N ASN A 37 -10.74 -12.23 -8.94
CA ASN A 37 -9.91 -13.32 -8.42
C ASN A 37 -8.54 -12.84 -7.91
N GLY A 38 -8.51 -11.64 -7.31
CA GLY A 38 -7.31 -11.05 -6.75
C GLY A 38 -6.33 -10.45 -7.77
N THR A 39 -6.72 -10.19 -9.02
CA THR A 39 -5.85 -9.56 -10.02
C THR A 39 -5.72 -8.04 -9.87
N ASP A 40 -6.51 -7.43 -8.98
CA ASP A 40 -6.40 -6.00 -8.68
C ASP A 40 -4.98 -5.65 -8.27
N LEU A 41 -4.47 -4.51 -8.72
CA LEU A 41 -3.11 -4.06 -8.47
C LEU A 41 -3.06 -3.11 -7.28
N LEU A 42 -2.12 -3.35 -6.38
CA LEU A 42 -1.85 -2.55 -5.20
C LEU A 42 -1.22 -1.21 -5.58
N THR A 43 -1.73 -0.14 -4.97
CA THR A 43 -1.11 1.18 -4.96
C THR A 43 -0.88 1.64 -3.53
N ILE A 44 0.32 2.13 -3.24
CA ILE A 44 0.76 2.56 -1.91
C ILE A 44 1.25 4.01 -2.01
N LEU A 45 0.91 4.81 -1.00
CA LEU A 45 1.45 6.15 -0.79
C LEU A 45 2.03 6.23 0.61
N LEU A 46 3.29 6.62 0.72
CA LEU A 46 3.92 7.03 1.98
C LEU A 46 4.17 8.53 1.94
N TYR A 47 3.82 9.22 3.01
CA TYR A 47 4.12 10.63 3.22
C TYR A 47 4.95 10.81 4.49
N ASN A 48 6.12 11.43 4.35
CA ASN A 48 6.97 11.82 5.46
C ASN A 48 6.69 13.31 5.80
N PRO A 49 6.05 13.60 6.95
CA PRO A 49 5.73 14.96 7.37
C PRO A 49 6.96 15.79 7.72
N LEU A 50 8.04 15.17 8.25
CA LEU A 50 9.28 15.88 8.61
C LEU A 50 10.02 16.40 7.38
N LYS A 51 10.06 15.59 6.32
CA LYS A 51 10.71 15.95 5.05
C LYS A 51 9.76 16.60 4.04
N GLN A 52 8.48 16.70 4.38
CA GLN A 52 7.41 17.18 3.49
C GLN A 52 7.46 16.51 2.10
N SER A 53 7.75 15.21 2.08
CA SER A 53 7.97 14.45 0.85
C SER A 53 7.15 13.18 0.85
N HIS A 54 6.83 12.66 -0.33
CA HIS A 54 6.07 11.44 -0.49
C HIS A 54 6.73 10.50 -1.50
N VAL A 55 6.45 9.21 -1.35
CA VAL A 55 6.83 8.17 -2.30
C VAL A 55 5.59 7.35 -2.57
N GLN A 56 5.36 7.08 -3.85
CA GLN A 56 4.24 6.26 -4.30
C GLN A 56 4.73 5.07 -5.10
N ALA A 57 4.04 3.95 -4.93
CA ALA A 57 4.20 2.73 -5.68
C ALA A 57 2.84 2.43 -6.32
N VAL A 58 2.76 2.49 -7.65
CA VAL A 58 1.49 2.31 -8.38
C VAL A 58 1.54 0.99 -9.15
N GLY A 59 0.53 0.16 -8.95
CA GLY A 59 0.36 -1.08 -9.71
C GLY A 59 1.39 -2.17 -9.42
N VAL A 60 1.91 -2.23 -8.19
CA VAL A 60 3.17 -2.93 -7.87
C VAL A 60 3.05 -4.41 -7.49
N ALA A 61 1.87 -4.85 -7.08
CA ALA A 61 1.60 -6.24 -6.71
C ALA A 61 0.13 -6.57 -6.95
N THR A 62 -0.20 -7.80 -7.31
CA THR A 62 -1.61 -8.24 -7.37
C THR A 62 -2.16 -8.41 -5.96
N ARG A 63 -3.47 -8.26 -5.76
CA ARG A 63 -4.13 -8.55 -4.48
C ARG A 63 -3.89 -10.00 -4.04
N SER A 64 -3.74 -10.92 -4.98
CA SER A 64 -3.38 -12.32 -4.73
C SER A 64 -1.93 -12.54 -4.30
N SER A 65 -1.03 -11.56 -4.47
CA SER A 65 0.37 -11.66 -4.06
C SER A 65 0.56 -11.70 -2.54
N GLN A 66 -0.35 -11.07 -1.78
CA GLN A 66 -0.37 -11.04 -0.30
C GLN A 66 0.85 -10.43 0.39
N THR A 67 1.86 -10.01 -0.37
CA THR A 67 3.07 -9.35 0.13
C THR A 67 3.62 -8.36 -0.89
N TYR A 68 4.21 -7.28 -0.40
CA TYR A 68 4.98 -6.34 -1.20
C TYR A 68 6.03 -5.64 -0.33
N ASN A 69 7.21 -5.39 -0.91
CA ASN A 69 8.30 -4.74 -0.22
C ASN A 69 8.61 -3.41 -0.90
N MET A 70 8.49 -2.31 -0.15
CA MET A 70 8.70 -0.97 -0.67
C MET A 70 9.98 -0.37 -0.11
N THR A 71 10.91 -0.04 -1.00
CA THR A 71 12.07 0.76 -0.65
C THR A 71 11.65 2.22 -0.49
N VAL A 72 12.12 2.85 0.59
CA VAL A 72 11.99 4.28 0.83
C VAL A 72 13.36 4.94 0.76
N PRO A 73 13.44 6.26 0.56
CA PRO A 73 14.71 6.96 0.57
C PRO A 73 15.44 6.81 1.90
N ALA A 74 16.76 6.60 1.85
CA ALA A 74 17.57 6.35 3.05
C ALA A 74 17.50 7.49 4.08
N GLN A 75 17.26 8.73 3.63
CA GLN A 75 17.10 9.89 4.50
C GLN A 75 15.80 9.88 5.34
N TRP A 76 14.93 8.87 5.19
CA TRP A 76 13.74 8.65 6.00
C TRP A 76 13.96 7.64 7.13
N SER A 77 15.16 7.07 7.30
CA SER A 77 15.46 6.20 8.44
C SER A 77 15.20 6.96 9.75
N THR A 78 14.57 6.28 10.71
CA THR A 78 14.04 6.81 11.99
C THR A 78 12.92 7.85 11.88
N ASP A 79 12.50 8.24 10.67
CA ASP A 79 11.36 9.11 10.49
C ASP A 79 10.04 8.32 10.58
N THR A 80 9.01 8.97 11.11
CA THR A 80 7.63 8.49 11.05
C THR A 80 6.99 8.88 9.73
N VAL A 81 6.35 7.93 9.04
CA VAL A 81 5.63 8.16 7.79
C VAL A 81 4.17 7.76 7.92
N HIS A 82 3.31 8.50 7.23
CA HIS A 82 1.90 8.19 7.08
C HIS A 82 1.68 7.31 5.86
N VAL A 83 0.90 6.24 5.99
CA VAL A 83 0.77 5.23 4.94
C VAL A 83 -0.67 5.02 4.51
N TRP A 84 -0.90 5.08 3.19
CA TRP A 84 -2.18 4.76 2.56
C TRP A 84 -2.01 3.69 1.50
N VAL A 85 -3.04 2.85 1.37
CA VAL A 85 -3.12 1.81 0.35
C VAL A 85 -4.46 1.84 -0.35
N LEU A 86 -4.48 1.48 -1.64
CA LEU A 86 -5.69 1.20 -2.39
C LEU A 86 -5.42 0.11 -3.42
N PHE A 87 -6.48 -0.52 -3.92
CA PHE A 87 -6.40 -1.40 -5.08
C PHE A 87 -6.98 -0.70 -6.31
N VAL A 88 -6.43 -1.04 -7.48
CA VAL A 88 -6.90 -0.59 -8.78
C VAL A 88 -7.14 -1.81 -9.65
N SER A 89 -8.16 -1.81 -10.49
CA SER A 89 -8.41 -2.90 -11.44
C SER A 89 -7.20 -3.10 -12.34
N PHE A 90 -7.03 -4.32 -12.84
CA PHE A 90 -5.90 -4.66 -13.71
C PHE A 90 -5.76 -3.74 -14.93
N ASP A 91 -6.88 -3.26 -15.47
CA ASP A 91 -6.92 -2.32 -16.60
C ASP A 91 -6.75 -0.84 -16.19
N GLY A 92 -6.53 -0.55 -14.91
CA GLY A 92 -6.27 0.79 -14.38
C GLY A 92 -7.51 1.69 -14.24
N LYS A 93 -8.71 1.21 -14.58
CA LYS A 93 -9.89 2.08 -14.73
C LYS A 93 -10.73 2.26 -13.48
N ILE A 94 -10.70 1.29 -12.56
CA ILE A 94 -11.56 1.27 -11.38
C ILE A 94 -10.67 1.17 -10.15
N ASN A 95 -10.74 2.15 -9.27
CA ASN A 95 -10.07 2.12 -7.98
C ASN A 95 -11.01 1.60 -6.87
N SER A 96 -10.41 1.23 -5.74
CA SER A 96 -11.11 1.03 -4.46
C SER A 96 -11.09 2.33 -3.65
N ASP A 97 -11.84 2.35 -2.56
CA ASP A 97 -11.58 3.31 -1.49
C ASP A 97 -10.19 3.07 -0.90
N SER A 98 -9.49 4.16 -0.57
CA SER A 98 -8.19 4.08 0.08
C SER A 98 -8.33 3.76 1.58
N ARG A 99 -7.43 2.95 2.11
CA ARG A 99 -7.29 2.69 3.53
C ARG A 99 -6.05 3.39 4.08
N TYR A 100 -6.20 4.00 5.26
CA TYR A 100 -5.09 4.52 6.03
C TYR A 100 -4.58 3.45 6.99
N LEU A 101 -3.26 3.21 7.01
CA LEU A 101 -2.63 2.19 7.85
C LEU A 101 -2.05 2.75 9.16
N GLY A 102 -1.96 4.08 9.28
CA GLY A 102 -1.41 4.74 10.45
C GLY A 102 -0.02 5.33 10.22
N ASP A 103 0.62 5.63 11.34
CA ASP A 103 1.93 6.23 11.46
C ASP A 103 2.94 5.11 11.70
N ILE A 104 3.95 4.99 10.83
CA ILE A 104 4.94 3.92 10.88
C ILE A 104 6.33 4.51 10.95
N GLU A 105 7.13 4.08 11.93
CA GLU A 105 8.54 4.45 12.03
C GLU A 105 9.39 3.56 11.13
N ILE A 106 10.12 4.18 10.22
CA ILE A 106 11.07 3.51 9.34
C ILE A 106 12.34 3.19 10.13
N GLN A 107 12.84 1.95 10.05
CA GLN A 107 14.16 1.61 10.57
C GLN A 107 15.26 2.06 9.60
#